data_AF-A0A962DYI5-F1
#
_entry.id   AF-A0A962DYI5-F1
#
_cell.length_a   1.000
_cell.length_b   1.000
_cell.length_c   1.000
_cell.angle_alpha   90.00
_cell.angle_beta   90.00
_cell.angle_gamma   90.00
#
_symmetry.space_group_name_H-M   'P 1'
#
loop_
_entity.id
_entity.type
_entity.pdbx_description
1 polymer ?
#
loop_
_entity_poly.entity_id
_entity_poly.type
_entity_poly.pdbx_seq_one_letter_code
_entity_poly.pdbx_strand_id
1 'polypeptide(L)'
;MNQPVKRRARPAVGPKLKILLKILFVAFAILVINSIYLSLITLTEWLSGRILQDQIYLYMFLLHLVLGLLIVIPVIVYGWIHINNTFDRPNRRAVKAGYALFVFAIILLITGLLLTRGLPFFEVKNIQVRKILYWLHAIVPLLVIWLFIMHR
;
A
#
# COMPACT_ATOMS: atom_id res chain seq x y z
N MET A 1 4.81 -33.17 39.25
CA MET A 1 5.49 -32.61 38.06
C MET A 1 4.45 -31.95 37.17
N ASN A 2 4.33 -30.61 37.21
CA ASN A 2 3.46 -29.88 36.29
C ASN A 2 4.19 -29.70 34.96
N GLN A 3 3.80 -30.48 33.94
CA GLN A 3 4.22 -30.22 32.57
C GLN A 3 3.77 -28.79 32.19
N PRO A 4 4.67 -27.89 31.75
CA PRO A 4 4.25 -26.56 31.33
C PRO A 4 3.33 -26.75 30.12
N VAL A 5 2.07 -26.29 30.25
CA VAL A 5 1.12 -26.26 29.15
C VAL A 5 1.80 -25.50 27.99
N LYS A 6 2.20 -26.22 26.93
CA LYS A 6 2.67 -25.61 25.68
C LYS A 6 1.55 -24.70 25.19
N ARG A 7 1.62 -23.41 25.49
CA ARG A 7 0.69 -22.40 24.96
C ARG A 7 0.72 -22.58 23.44
N ARG A 8 -0.39 -23.02 22.84
CA ARG A 8 -0.52 -23.10 21.38
C ARG A 8 -0.12 -21.73 20.83
N ALA A 9 0.97 -21.71 20.06
CA ALA A 9 1.44 -20.48 19.44
C ALA A 9 0.27 -19.89 18.64
N ARG A 10 -0.18 -18.68 19.00
CA ARG A 10 -1.24 -17.99 18.25
C ARG A 10 -0.81 -17.92 16.79
N PRO A 11 -1.63 -18.28 15.80
CA PRO A 11 -1.21 -18.17 14.40
C PRO A 11 -0.99 -16.69 14.04
N ALA A 12 0.07 -16.40 13.28
CA ALA A 12 0.38 -15.04 12.84
C ALA A 12 -0.76 -14.41 12.01
N VAL A 13 -1.49 -15.26 11.27
CA VAL A 13 -2.68 -14.88 10.50
C VAL A 13 -3.82 -15.84 10.81
N GLY A 14 -4.78 -15.38 11.63
CA GLY A 14 -6.00 -16.13 11.95
C GLY A 14 -6.96 -16.26 10.75
N PRO A 15 -8.01 -17.11 10.83
CA PRO A 15 -8.89 -17.40 9.69
C PRO A 15 -9.53 -16.17 9.03
N LYS A 16 -10.07 -15.25 9.84
CA LYS A 16 -10.65 -13.98 9.35
C LYS A 16 -9.57 -13.08 8.72
N LEU A 17 -8.39 -13.02 9.33
CA LEU A 17 -7.27 -12.21 8.84
C LEU A 17 -6.72 -12.76 7.50
N LYS A 18 -6.82 -14.07 7.26
CA LYS A 18 -6.47 -14.68 5.96
C LYS A 18 -7.41 -14.24 4.85
N ILE A 19 -8.70 -14.06 5.13
CA ILE A 19 -9.67 -13.56 4.14
C ILE A 19 -9.34 -12.11 3.79
N LEU A 20 -9.12 -11.27 4.81
CA LEU A 20 -8.72 -9.88 4.61
C LEU A 20 -7.42 -9.78 3.80
N LEU A 21 -6.42 -10.62 4.09
CA LEU A 21 -5.18 -10.68 3.33
C LEU A 21 -5.41 -10.98 1.84
N LYS A 22 -6.28 -11.94 1.53
CA LYS A 22 -6.61 -12.28 0.13
C LYS A 22 -7.28 -11.11 -0.58
N ILE A 23 -8.23 -10.44 0.08
CA ILE A 23 -8.89 -9.24 -0.47
C ILE A 23 -7.86 -8.15 -0.74
N LEU A 24 -6.96 -7.90 0.22
CA LEU A 24 -5.89 -6.92 0.07
C LEU A 24 -4.96 -7.28 -1.10
N PHE A 25 -4.55 -8.54 -1.25
CA PHE A 25 -3.71 -8.94 -2.38
C PHE A 25 -4.38 -8.74 -3.74
N VAL A 26 -5.66 -9.08 -3.86
CA VAL A 26 -6.40 -8.83 -5.11
C VAL A 26 -6.49 -7.33 -5.39
N ALA A 27 -6.85 -6.52 -4.39
CA ALA A 27 -6.94 -5.07 -4.55
C ALA A 27 -5.57 -4.43 -4.92
N PHE A 28 -4.49 -4.86 -4.25
CA PHE A 28 -3.13 -4.42 -4.59
C PHE A 28 -2.71 -4.85 -6.00
N ALA A 29 -3.03 -6.06 -6.43
CA ALA A 29 -2.71 -6.51 -7.79
C ALA A 29 -3.40 -5.64 -8.84
N ILE A 30 -4.69 -5.32 -8.64
CA ILE A 30 -5.43 -4.41 -9.53
C ILE A 30 -4.80 -3.01 -9.51
N LEU A 31 -4.48 -2.47 -8.33
CA LEU A 31 -3.83 -1.17 -8.21
C LEU A 31 -2.48 -1.12 -8.91
N VAL A 32 -1.65 -2.17 -8.81
CA VAL A 32 -0.34 -2.23 -9.48
C VAL A 32 -0.51 -2.22 -11.00
N ILE A 33 -1.40 -3.06 -11.54
CA ILE A 33 -1.67 -3.11 -12.99
C ILE A 33 -2.17 -1.75 -13.48
N ASN A 34 -3.11 -1.16 -12.75
CA ASN A 34 -3.67 0.15 -13.06
C ASN A 34 -2.61 1.27 -12.99
N SER A 35 -1.75 1.28 -11.97
CA SER A 35 -0.63 2.22 -11.86
C SER A 35 0.38 2.08 -13.00
N ILE A 36 0.69 0.85 -13.42
CA ILE A 36 1.55 0.59 -14.58
C ILE A 36 0.93 1.20 -15.83
N TYR A 37 -0.37 0.98 -16.07
CA TYR A 37 -1.07 1.60 -17.19
C TYR A 37 -0.96 3.14 -17.17
N LEU A 38 -1.31 3.78 -16.04
CA LEU A 38 -1.26 5.24 -15.90
C LEU A 38 0.16 5.79 -16.12
N SER A 39 1.17 5.10 -15.58
CA SER A 39 2.58 5.47 -15.72
C SER A 39 3.07 5.33 -17.16
N LEU A 40 2.68 4.26 -17.85
CA LEU A 40 3.07 4.02 -19.25
C LEU A 40 2.45 5.03 -20.21
N ILE A 41 1.17 5.40 -20.03
CA ILE A 41 0.54 6.46 -20.83
C ILE A 41 1.25 7.78 -20.60
N THR A 42 1.49 8.15 -19.33
CA THR A 42 2.20 9.39 -18.97
C THR A 42 3.62 9.43 -19.55
N LEU A 43 4.34 8.31 -19.48
CA LEU A 43 5.69 8.19 -20.04
C LEU A 43 5.68 8.31 -21.57
N THR A 44 4.73 7.64 -22.23
CA THR A 44 4.64 7.65 -23.69
C THR A 44 4.24 9.02 -24.23
N GLU A 45 3.31 9.70 -23.56
CA GLU A 45 2.97 11.10 -23.85
C GLU A 45 4.20 12.01 -23.70
N TRP A 46 4.95 11.86 -22.60
CA TRP A 46 6.18 12.63 -22.38
C TRP A 46 7.25 12.39 -23.46
N LEU A 47 7.45 11.13 -23.88
CA LEU A 47 8.45 10.78 -24.89
C LEU A 47 8.02 11.15 -26.32
N SER A 48 6.73 11.05 -26.64
CA SER A 48 6.23 11.27 -28.00
C SER A 48 5.74 12.69 -28.28
N GLY A 49 5.48 13.49 -27.23
CA GLY A 49 4.88 14.82 -27.34
C GLY A 49 3.40 14.80 -27.77
N ARG A 50 2.76 13.62 -27.84
CA ARG A 50 1.35 13.47 -28.20
C ARG A 50 0.49 13.42 -26.96
N ILE A 51 -0.69 14.04 -27.01
CA ILE A 51 -1.68 13.96 -25.95
C ILE A 51 -2.38 12.60 -26.03
N LEU A 52 -2.14 11.73 -25.04
CA LEU A 52 -2.66 10.37 -24.93
C LEU A 52 -3.58 10.19 -23.71
N GLN A 53 -3.57 11.12 -22.75
CA GLN A 53 -4.44 11.07 -21.58
C GLN A 53 -5.91 11.40 -21.95
N ASP A 54 -6.66 10.37 -22.35
CA ASP A 54 -8.04 10.45 -22.81
C ASP A 54 -9.08 10.08 -21.73
N GLN A 55 -10.33 9.83 -22.15
CA GLN A 55 -11.41 9.43 -21.25
C GLN A 55 -11.12 8.10 -20.52
N ILE A 56 -10.43 7.16 -21.17
CA ILE A 56 -10.07 5.88 -20.55
C ILE A 56 -8.99 6.12 -19.49
N TYR A 57 -8.02 6.99 -19.78
CA TYR A 57 -7.04 7.42 -18.78
C TYR A 57 -7.72 8.02 -17.54
N LEU A 58 -8.71 8.89 -17.72
CA LEU A 58 -9.49 9.46 -16.62
C LEU A 58 -10.26 8.40 -15.82
N TYR A 59 -10.90 7.43 -16.48
CA TYR A 59 -11.56 6.32 -15.76
C TYR A 59 -10.58 5.43 -15.01
N MET A 60 -9.40 5.17 -15.58
CA MET A 60 -8.34 4.41 -14.90
C MET A 60 -7.78 5.18 -13.70
N PHE A 61 -7.64 6.50 -13.81
CA PHE A 61 -7.28 7.36 -12.69
C PHE A 61 -8.36 7.36 -11.61
N LEU A 62 -9.63 7.42 -11.97
CA LEU A 62 -10.74 7.33 -11.02
C LEU A 62 -10.77 5.96 -10.33
N LEU A 63 -10.55 4.88 -11.07
CA LEU A 63 -10.42 3.53 -10.51
C LEU A 63 -9.27 3.47 -9.49
N HIS A 64 -8.11 4.02 -9.84
CA HIS A 64 -6.96 4.12 -8.93
C HIS A 64 -7.35 4.81 -7.63
N LEU A 65 -7.99 5.97 -7.75
CA LEU A 65 -8.40 6.80 -6.63
C LEU A 65 -9.40 6.07 -5.73
N VAL A 66 -10.47 5.51 -6.31
CA VAL A 66 -11.51 4.82 -5.54
C VAL A 66 -10.94 3.58 -4.85
N LEU A 67 -10.20 2.74 -5.56
CA LEU A 67 -9.58 1.55 -4.95
C LEU A 67 -8.56 1.93 -3.87
N GLY A 68 -7.74 2.95 -4.12
CA GLY A 68 -6.77 3.48 -3.17
C GLY A 68 -7.45 3.91 -1.86
N LEU A 69 -8.54 4.67 -1.96
CA LEU A 69 -9.34 5.09 -0.80
C LEU A 69 -9.96 3.89 -0.05
N LEU A 70 -10.51 2.92 -0.78
CA LEU A 70 -11.15 1.74 -0.19
C LEU A 70 -10.17 0.88 0.60
N ILE A 71 -8.90 0.79 0.20
CA ILE A 71 -7.92 -0.06 0.88
C ILE A 71 -7.26 0.60 2.10
N VAL A 72 -7.42 1.91 2.33
CA VAL A 72 -6.77 2.63 3.44
C VAL A 72 -7.07 1.96 4.78
N ILE A 73 -8.35 1.84 5.13
CA ILE A 73 -8.78 1.26 6.41
C ILE A 73 -8.42 -0.23 6.50
N PRO A 74 -8.74 -1.07 5.50
CA PRO A 74 -8.32 -2.48 5.48
C PRO A 74 -6.84 -2.72 5.73
N VAL A 75 -5.94 -1.93 5.12
CA VAL A 75 -4.48 -2.07 5.30
C VAL A 75 -4.07 -1.72 6.72
N ILE A 76 -4.57 -0.61 7.27
CA ILE A 76 -4.27 -0.18 8.64
C ILE A 76 -4.72 -1.24 9.65
N VAL A 77 -5.97 -1.72 9.52
CA VAL A 77 -6.54 -2.75 10.38
C VAL A 77 -5.75 -4.06 10.28
N TYR A 78 -5.43 -4.50 9.06
CA TYR A 78 -4.66 -5.71 8.84
C TYR A 78 -3.28 -5.61 9.51
N GLY A 79 -2.54 -4.54 9.23
CA GLY A 79 -1.17 -4.35 9.75
C GLY A 79 -1.14 -4.28 11.27
N TRP A 80 -2.06 -3.53 11.89
CA TRP A 80 -2.17 -3.44 13.34
C TRP A 80 -2.42 -4.81 14.00
N ILE A 81 -3.42 -5.55 13.53
CA ILE A 81 -3.74 -6.87 14.07
C ILE A 81 -2.59 -7.86 13.83
N HIS A 82 -1.97 -7.82 12.65
CA HIS A 82 -0.87 -8.71 12.31
C HIS A 82 0.36 -8.48 13.20
N ILE A 83 0.76 -7.22 13.41
CA ILE A 83 1.85 -6.83 14.32
C ILE A 83 1.58 -7.32 15.74
N ASN A 84 0.37 -7.11 16.26
CA ASN A 84 0.01 -7.56 17.61
C ASN A 84 0.08 -9.09 17.78
N ASN A 85 -0.02 -9.86 16.68
CA ASN A 85 0.10 -11.32 16.69
C ASN A 85 1.55 -11.82 16.49
N THR A 86 2.48 -10.93 16.12
CA THR A 86 3.83 -11.33 15.68
C THR A 86 4.98 -10.56 16.34
N PHE A 87 4.73 -9.52 17.13
CA PHE A 87 5.78 -8.69 17.74
C PHE A 87 6.75 -9.48 18.65
N ASP A 88 6.28 -10.57 19.26
CA ASP A 88 7.02 -11.43 20.19
C ASP A 88 7.76 -12.59 19.50
N ARG A 89 7.70 -12.68 18.17
CA ARG A 89 8.31 -13.79 17.43
C ARG A 89 9.84 -13.80 17.52
N PRO A 90 10.45 -15.01 17.54
CA PRO A 90 11.90 -15.15 17.70
C PRO A 90 12.69 -14.63 16.49
N ASN A 91 12.13 -14.70 15.28
CA ASN A 91 12.77 -14.14 14.09
C ASN A 91 12.63 -12.61 14.05
N ARG A 92 13.53 -11.92 14.77
CA ARG A 92 13.53 -10.45 14.87
C ARG A 92 13.76 -9.75 13.53
N ARG A 93 14.43 -10.39 12.56
CA ARG A 93 14.65 -9.81 11.23
C ARG A 93 13.34 -9.68 10.47
N ALA A 94 12.54 -10.75 10.41
CA ALA A 94 11.23 -10.73 9.77
C ALA A 94 10.26 -9.76 10.46
N VAL A 95 10.28 -9.68 11.80
CA VAL A 95 9.47 -8.72 12.56
C VAL A 95 9.84 -7.26 12.23
N LYS A 96 11.14 -6.94 12.21
CA LYS A 96 11.62 -5.59 11.82
C LYS A 96 11.24 -5.24 10.37
N ALA A 97 11.38 -6.19 9.45
CA ALA A 97 10.93 -6.02 8.07
C ALA A 97 9.42 -5.79 7.99
N GLY A 98 8.62 -6.46 8.84
CA GLY A 98 7.18 -6.24 8.95
C GLY A 98 6.80 -4.85 9.46
N TYR A 99 7.53 -4.32 10.44
CA TYR A 99 7.34 -2.93 10.91
C TYR A 99 7.70 -1.93 9.83
N ALA A 100 8.84 -2.12 9.15
CA ALA A 100 9.24 -1.26 8.04
C ALA A 100 8.18 -1.31 6.92
N LEU A 101 7.73 -2.50 6.53
CA LEU A 101 6.69 -2.70 5.54
C LEU A 101 5.41 -1.92 5.91
N PHE A 102 4.96 -2.01 7.17
CA PHE A 102 3.77 -1.30 7.62
C PHE A 102 3.98 0.22 7.55
N VAL A 103 5.11 0.74 8.03
CA VAL A 103 5.43 2.18 7.96
C VAL A 103 5.44 2.68 6.52
N PHE A 104 6.11 1.98 5.60
CA PHE A 104 6.14 2.37 4.19
C PHE A 104 4.77 2.25 3.51
N ALA A 105 3.94 1.27 3.90
CA ALA A 105 2.55 1.20 3.45
C ALA A 105 1.74 2.42 3.94
N ILE A 106 1.91 2.86 5.19
CA ILE A 106 1.27 4.08 5.69
C ILE A 106 1.75 5.32 4.92
N ILE A 107 3.05 5.44 4.66
CA ILE A 107 3.59 6.54 3.83
C ILE A 107 2.96 6.51 2.43
N LEU A 108 2.84 5.35 1.81
CA LEU A 108 2.19 5.20 0.49
C LEU A 108 0.74 5.68 0.52
N LEU A 109 -0.03 5.29 1.53
CA LEU A 109 -1.44 5.70 1.67
C LEU A 109 -1.56 7.20 1.93
N ILE A 110 -0.76 7.76 2.85
CA ILE A 110 -0.77 9.19 3.17
C ILE A 110 -0.40 10.02 1.94
N THR A 111 0.65 9.64 1.23
CA THR A 111 1.05 10.36 0.00
C THR A 111 -0.04 10.30 -1.07
N GLY A 112 -0.72 9.16 -1.22
CA GLY A 112 -1.87 9.04 -2.13
C GLY A 112 -3.04 9.94 -1.73
N LEU A 113 -3.39 9.96 -0.44
CA LEU A 113 -4.43 10.84 0.10
C LEU A 113 -4.11 12.33 -0.10
N LEU A 114 -2.87 12.75 0.16
CA LEU A 114 -2.44 14.14 0.00
C LEU A 114 -2.34 14.59 -1.47
N LEU A 115 -2.25 13.65 -2.42
CA LEU A 115 -2.29 13.93 -3.85
C LEU A 115 -3.72 14.08 -4.40
N THR A 116 -4.74 13.71 -3.62
CA THR A 116 -6.14 13.88 -4.02
C THR A 116 -6.50 15.36 -4.13
N ARG A 117 -7.37 15.68 -5.09
CA ARG A 117 -7.90 17.02 -5.33
C ARG A 117 -9.41 17.04 -5.09
N GLY A 118 -9.93 18.20 -4.71
CA GLY A 118 -11.37 18.37 -4.44
C GLY A 118 -11.81 17.99 -3.03
N LEU A 119 -10.87 17.67 -2.12
CA LEU A 119 -11.14 17.52 -0.69
C LEU A 119 -10.62 18.77 0.05
N PRO A 120 -11.50 19.69 0.50
CA PRO A 120 -11.11 21.00 1.02
C PRO A 120 -10.10 20.97 2.19
N PHE A 121 -10.11 19.88 2.98
CA PHE A 121 -9.29 19.73 4.17
C PHE A 121 -7.90 19.12 3.91
N PHE A 122 -7.69 18.46 2.76
CA PHE A 122 -6.47 17.67 2.48
C PHE A 122 -5.69 18.16 1.26
N GLU A 123 -6.18 19.19 0.57
CA GLU A 123 -5.58 19.65 -0.69
C GLU A 123 -4.25 20.37 -0.48
N VAL A 124 -3.16 19.74 -0.94
CA VAL A 124 -1.83 20.35 -0.95
C VAL A 124 -1.69 21.29 -2.17
N LYS A 125 -1.78 22.60 -1.92
CA LYS A 125 -1.68 23.65 -2.95
C LYS A 125 -0.25 23.97 -3.37
N ASN A 126 0.74 23.76 -2.50
CA ASN A 126 2.13 24.07 -2.79
C ASN A 126 2.70 23.11 -3.87
N ILE A 127 3.17 23.68 -4.98
CA ILE A 127 3.67 22.92 -6.14
C ILE A 127 4.88 22.03 -5.82
N GLN A 128 5.81 22.52 -4.98
CA GLN A 128 7.02 21.78 -4.64
C GLN A 128 6.70 20.59 -3.75
N VAL A 129 5.87 20.80 -2.72
CA VAL A 129 5.42 19.72 -1.83
C VAL A 129 4.69 18.65 -2.65
N ARG A 130 3.82 19.06 -3.56
CA ARG A 130 3.07 18.13 -4.41
C ARG A 130 3.97 17.32 -5.35
N LYS A 131 5.02 17.92 -5.90
CA LYS A 131 6.03 17.22 -6.70
C LYS A 131 6.76 16.16 -5.87
N ILE A 132 7.14 16.49 -4.63
CA ILE A 132 7.77 15.53 -3.71
C ILE A 132 6.82 14.37 -3.41
N LEU A 133 5.56 14.68 -3.05
CA LEU A 133 4.55 13.66 -2.78
C LEU A 133 4.31 12.74 -3.98
N TYR A 134 4.27 13.29 -5.19
CA TYR A 134 4.14 12.51 -6.42
C TYR A 134 5.27 11.49 -6.58
N TRP A 135 6.53 11.93 -6.46
CA TRP A 135 7.68 11.04 -6.58
C TRP A 135 7.74 10.00 -5.46
N LEU A 136 7.40 10.39 -4.23
CA LEU A 136 7.28 9.45 -3.12
C LEU A 136 6.22 8.39 -3.42
N HIS A 137 5.01 8.80 -3.84
CA HIS A 137 3.93 7.87 -4.14
C HIS A 137 4.26 6.93 -5.31
N ALA A 138 5.04 7.39 -6.29
CA ALA A 138 5.49 6.58 -7.41
C ALA A 138 6.59 5.56 -7.03
N ILE A 139 7.51 5.92 -6.13
CA ILE A 139 8.69 5.10 -5.80
C ILE A 139 8.44 4.15 -4.61
N VAL A 140 7.73 4.61 -3.58
CA VAL A 140 7.47 3.83 -2.35
C VAL A 140 6.86 2.44 -2.62
N PRO A 141 5.98 2.22 -3.61
CA PRO A 141 5.47 0.87 -3.91
C PRO A 141 6.58 -0.16 -4.17
N LEU A 142 7.70 0.24 -4.78
CA LEU A 142 8.84 -0.65 -5.03
C LEU A 142 9.49 -1.10 -3.71
N LEU A 143 9.62 -0.17 -2.75
CA LEU A 143 10.11 -0.48 -1.41
C LEU A 143 9.14 -1.37 -0.64
N VAL A 144 7.83 -1.13 -0.75
CA VAL A 144 6.79 -1.97 -0.15
C VAL A 144 6.86 -3.40 -0.69
N ILE A 145 7.00 -3.58 -2.01
CA ILE A 145 7.16 -4.91 -2.63
C ILE A 145 8.43 -5.60 -2.13
N TRP A 146 9.56 -4.90 -2.14
CA TRP A 146 10.83 -5.45 -1.65
C TRP A 146 10.76 -5.87 -0.17
N LEU A 147 10.23 -4.99 0.70
CA LEU A 147 10.06 -5.27 2.13
C LEU A 147 9.07 -6.41 2.37
N PHE A 148 8.03 -6.55 1.54
CA PHE A 148 7.10 -7.67 1.61
C PHE A 148 7.80 -9.01 1.31
N ILE A 149 8.68 -9.04 0.30
CA ILE A 149 9.50 -10.23 -0.01
C ILE A 149 10.43 -10.57 1.16
N MET A 150 11.12 -9.56 1.72
CA MET A 150 12.04 -9.74 2.85
C MET A 150 11.35 -10.12 4.17
N HIS A 151 10.08 -9.76 4.32
CA HIS A 151 9.27 -10.06 5.49
C HIS A 151 8.77 -11.52 5.52
N ARG A 152 8.56 -12.11 4.34
CA ARG A 152 8.04 -13.47 4.17
C ARG A 152 9.07 -14.54 4.54
#